data_AF-A0A5B0HHI4-F1
#
_entry.id   AF-A0A5B0HHI4-F1
#
_cell.length_a   1.000
_cell.length_b   1.000
_cell.length_c   1.000
_cell.angle_alpha   90.00
_cell.angle_beta   90.00
_cell.angle_gamma   90.00
#
_symmetry.space_group_name_H-M   'P 1'
#
loop_
_entity.id
_entity.type
_entity.pdbx_description
1 polymer ?
#
loop_
_entity_poly.entity_id
_entity_poly.type
_entity_poly.pdbx_seq_one_letter_code
_entity_poly.pdbx_strand_id
1 'polypeptide(L)'
;MNQPMIWITAPDLSQGSTVRFSAYGFGWGYRAFSVSYEAVCESLGAADSTEEQIRLAFQLGKRQILRAVLQHESLPYQGQRIALSLEGTSHSMSLEAGQRTTDS
;
A
#
# COMPACT_ATOMS: atom_id res chain seq x y z
N MET A 1 -4.18 11.42 -18.37
CA MET A 1 -4.61 10.06 -17.97
C MET A 1 -5.24 10.18 -16.59
N ASN A 2 -6.51 9.80 -16.46
CA ASN A 2 -7.33 9.97 -15.25
C ASN A 2 -6.75 9.14 -14.10
N GLN A 3 -6.12 9.80 -13.14
CA GLN A 3 -5.71 9.14 -11.90
C GLN A 3 -7.00 8.68 -11.19
N PRO A 4 -7.15 7.40 -10.83
CA PRO A 4 -8.32 6.95 -10.08
C PRO A 4 -8.42 7.79 -8.81
N MET A 5 -9.58 8.40 -8.63
CA MET A 5 -9.83 9.31 -7.52
C MET A 5 -10.01 8.50 -6.25
N ILE A 6 -8.89 8.19 -5.60
CA ILE A 6 -8.85 7.51 -4.31
C ILE A 6 -8.64 8.54 -3.23
N TRP A 7 -9.50 8.46 -2.22
CA TRP A 7 -9.38 9.23 -1.00
C TRP A 7 -8.95 8.32 0.13
N ILE A 8 -8.01 8.77 0.94
CA ILE A 8 -7.58 8.08 2.16
C ILE A 8 -7.85 8.96 3.37
N THR A 9 -8.28 8.35 4.47
CA THR A 9 -8.45 9.05 5.74
C THR A 9 -7.11 9.39 6.36
N ALA A 10 -7.12 10.26 7.37
CA ALA A 10 -5.95 10.45 8.22
C ALA A 10 -5.53 9.13 8.90
N PRO A 11 -4.23 8.95 9.19
CA PRO A 11 -3.75 7.80 9.93
C PRO A 11 -4.20 7.88 11.40
N ASP A 12 -4.74 6.78 11.90
CA ASP A 12 -4.95 6.48 13.31
C ASP A 12 -3.76 5.68 13.83
N LEU A 13 -3.09 6.25 14.83
CA LEU A 13 -1.86 5.77 15.45
C LEU A 13 -2.09 5.25 16.88
N SER A 14 -3.33 5.26 17.36
CA SER A 14 -3.67 4.91 18.76
C SER A 14 -3.49 3.44 19.11
N GLN A 15 -3.18 2.59 18.13
CA GLN A 15 -3.22 1.13 18.23
C GLN A 15 -1.81 0.53 18.12
N GLY A 16 -0.89 1.00 18.96
CA GLY A 16 0.47 0.47 19.06
C GLY A 16 1.29 0.68 17.80
N SER A 17 2.02 -0.34 17.37
CA SER A 17 2.98 -0.30 16.24
C SER A 17 2.34 -0.44 14.85
N THR A 18 1.10 0.01 14.68
CA THR A 18 0.35 -0.12 13.42
C THR A 18 -0.42 1.15 13.08
N VAL A 19 -0.18 1.66 11.88
CA VAL A 19 -0.95 2.74 11.27
C VAL A 19 -2.25 2.17 10.70
N ARG A 20 -3.40 2.64 11.17
CA ARG A 20 -4.70 2.30 10.60
C ARG A 20 -5.24 3.47 9.79
N PHE A 21 -5.82 3.18 8.64
CA PHE A 21 -6.54 4.16 7.85
C PHE A 21 -7.57 3.46 6.98
N SER A 22 -8.38 4.23 6.28
CA SER A 22 -9.29 3.69 5.29
C SER A 22 -9.17 4.42 3.98
N ALA A 23 -9.53 3.73 2.91
CA ALA A 23 -9.55 4.30 1.58
C ALA A 23 -10.92 4.12 0.94
N TYR A 24 -11.29 5.07 0.11
CA TYR A 24 -12.45 5.03 -0.76
C TYR A 24 -12.01 5.22 -2.20
N GLY A 25 -12.44 4.32 -3.07
CA GLY A 25 -12.26 4.43 -4.51
C GLY A 25 -13.58 4.19 -5.24
N PHE A 26 -13.80 4.95 -6.31
CA PHE A 26 -14.94 4.73 -7.19
C PHE A 26 -14.87 3.32 -7.82
N GLY A 27 -15.96 2.56 -7.75
CA GLY A 27 -16.07 1.21 -8.29
C GLY A 27 -15.82 0.08 -7.30
N TRP A 28 -15.05 0.29 -6.23
CA TRP A 28 -14.76 -0.75 -5.23
C TRP A 28 -15.07 -0.36 -3.77
N GLY A 29 -15.54 0.87 -3.54
CA GLY A 29 -16.12 1.31 -2.27
C GLY A 29 -15.10 1.59 -1.18
N TYR A 30 -15.50 1.37 0.08
CA TYR A 30 -14.70 1.66 1.27
C TYR A 30 -13.94 0.43 1.75
N ARG A 31 -12.65 0.59 2.08
CA ARG A 31 -11.82 -0.48 2.65
C ARG A 31 -10.95 0.04 3.78
N ALA A 32 -10.79 -0.78 4.82
CA ALA A 32 -9.91 -0.50 5.94
C ALA A 32 -8.54 -1.16 5.72
N PHE A 33 -7.47 -0.41 5.99
CA PHE A 33 -6.09 -0.85 5.85
C PHE A 33 -5.33 -0.70 7.15
N SER A 34 -4.27 -1.50 7.29
CA SER A 34 -3.27 -1.37 8.35
C SER A 34 -1.86 -1.54 7.78
N VAL A 35 -0.92 -0.72 8.22
CA VAL A 35 0.51 -0.82 7.89
C VAL A 35 1.31 -0.84 9.19
N SER A 36 2.31 -1.71 9.34
CA SER A 36 3.18 -1.69 10.52
C SER A 36 4.07 -0.45 10.52
N TYR A 37 4.48 0.00 11.71
CA TYR A 37 5.45 1.12 11.83
C TYR A 37 6.78 0.77 11.16
N GLU A 38 7.22 -0.48 11.28
CA GLU A 38 8.40 -1.02 10.60
C GLU A 38 8.32 -0.80 9.08
N ALA A 39 7.23 -1.23 8.44
CA ALA A 39 7.06 -1.03 7.00
C ALA A 39 7.00 0.45 6.61
N VAL A 40 6.47 1.33 7.48
CA VAL A 40 6.51 2.78 7.26
C VAL A 40 7.94 3.32 7.34
N CYS A 41 8.73 2.90 8.32
CA CYS A 41 10.13 3.30 8.43
C CYS A 41 10.93 2.83 7.23
N GLU A 42 10.83 1.55 6.88
CA GLU A 42 11.59 0.93 5.77
C GLU A 42 11.19 1.49 4.40
N SER A 43 9.89 1.68 4.18
CA SER A 43 9.39 1.92 2.82
C SER A 43 9.06 3.38 2.55
N LEU A 44 8.69 4.14 3.57
CA LEU A 44 8.40 5.58 3.47
C LEU A 44 9.53 6.47 4.02
N GLY A 45 10.56 5.87 4.62
CA GLY A 45 11.74 6.58 5.09
C GLY A 45 11.53 7.34 6.41
N ALA A 46 10.65 6.86 7.28
CA ALA A 46 10.54 7.43 8.63
C ALA A 46 11.85 7.16 9.41
N ALA A 47 12.38 8.19 10.08
CA ALA A 47 13.65 8.08 10.79
C ALA A 47 13.56 7.16 12.01
N ASP A 48 12.40 7.11 12.65
CA ASP A 48 12.11 6.28 13.80
C ASP A 48 10.61 5.95 13.87
N SER A 49 10.23 5.16 14.88
CA SER A 49 8.86 4.71 15.13
C SER A 49 8.05 5.65 16.03
N THR A 50 8.46 6.92 16.20
CA THR A 50 7.67 7.91 16.93
C THR A 50 6.42 8.27 16.14
N GLU A 51 5.32 8.60 16.83
CA GLU A 51 4.06 8.92 16.16
C GLU A 51 4.19 10.11 15.21
N GLU A 52 5.03 11.10 15.56
CA GLU A 52 5.32 12.27 14.74
C GLU A 52 6.02 11.89 13.43
N GLN A 53 7.08 11.06 13.50
CA GLN A 53 7.80 10.60 12.32
C GLN A 53 6.93 9.71 11.43
N ILE A 54 6.15 8.80 12.03
CA ILE A 54 5.22 7.94 11.31
C ILE A 54 4.14 8.77 10.61
N ARG A 55 3.56 9.76 11.30
CA ARG A 55 2.56 10.66 10.72
C ARG A 55 3.15 11.45 9.55
N LEU A 56 4.36 11.98 9.71
CA LEU A 56 5.05 12.73 8.67
C LEU A 56 5.34 11.85 7.45
N ALA A 57 5.93 10.67 7.65
CA ALA A 57 6.22 9.70 6.61
C ALA A 57 4.95 9.27 5.86
N PHE A 58 3.83 9.07 6.57
CA PHE A 58 2.53 8.79 5.95
C PHE A 58 2.07 9.91 5.02
N GLN A 59 2.24 11.18 5.42
CA GLN A 59 1.87 12.33 4.57
C GLN A 59 2.77 12.47 3.35
N LEU A 60 4.08 12.31 3.51
CA LEU A 60 5.06 12.41 2.43
C LEU A 60 4.96 11.23 1.46
N GLY A 61 4.72 10.02 1.99
CA GLY A 61 4.58 8.76 1.26
C GLY A 61 3.21 8.52 0.63
N LYS A 62 2.29 9.49 0.65
CA LYS A 62 0.90 9.36 0.16
C LYS A 62 0.80 8.69 -1.22
N ARG A 63 1.67 9.05 -2.16
CA ARG A 63 1.65 8.48 -3.51
C ARG A 63 1.96 6.97 -3.52
N GLN A 64 2.88 6.51 -2.68
CA GLN A 64 3.21 5.08 -2.55
C GLN A 64 2.10 4.32 -1.86
N ILE A 65 1.52 4.89 -0.79
CA ILE A 65 0.35 4.33 -0.12
C ILE A 65 -0.82 4.16 -1.10
N LEU A 66 -1.11 5.17 -1.92
CA LEU A 66 -2.17 5.10 -2.94
C LEU A 66 -1.91 4.00 -3.98
N ARG A 67 -0.66 3.81 -4.40
CA ARG A 67 -0.29 2.71 -5.32
C ARG A 67 -0.50 1.35 -4.68
N ALA A 68 -0.09 1.16 -3.42
CA ALA A 68 -0.32 -0.08 -2.71
C ALA A 68 -1.83 -0.34 -2.52
N VAL A 69 -2.61 0.67 -2.15
CA VAL A 69 -4.08 0.56 -2.03
C VAL A 69 -4.73 0.14 -3.35
N LEU A 70 -4.27 0.69 -4.48
CA LEU A 70 -4.79 0.35 -5.82
C LEU A 70 -4.63 -1.13 -6.17
N GLN A 71 -3.58 -1.80 -5.67
CA GLN A 71 -3.41 -3.24 -5.90
C GLN A 71 -4.54 -4.09 -5.29
N HIS A 72 -5.32 -3.52 -4.38
CA HIS A 72 -6.45 -4.20 -3.73
C HIS A 72 -7.82 -3.83 -4.32
N GLU A 73 -7.89 -3.06 -5.40
CA GLU A 73 -9.15 -2.61 -6.00
C GLU A 73 -10.02 -3.75 -6.54
N SER A 74 -9.38 -4.78 -7.10
CA SER A 74 -10.04 -5.94 -7.73
C SER A 74 -10.38 -7.07 -6.77
N LEU A 75 -9.88 -7.02 -5.52
CA LEU A 75 -10.13 -8.06 -4.53
C LEU A 75 -11.57 -7.99 -4.03
N PRO A 76 -12.26 -9.10 -3.77
CA PRO A 76 -13.59 -9.07 -3.17
C PRO A 76 -13.56 -8.43 -1.76
N TYR A 77 -14.51 -7.54 -1.47
CA TYR A 77 -14.63 -6.92 -0.16
C TYR A 77 -15.37 -7.84 0.81
N GLN A 78 -14.71 -8.23 1.89
CA GLN A 78 -15.24 -9.14 2.91
C GLN A 78 -15.45 -8.45 4.28
N GLY A 79 -15.45 -7.11 4.33
CA GLY A 79 -15.59 -6.38 5.60
C GLY A 79 -14.33 -6.36 6.48
N GLN A 80 -13.28 -7.08 6.10
CA GLN A 80 -12.05 -7.19 6.86
C GLN A 80 -11.10 -6.01 6.66
N ARG A 81 -10.19 -5.83 7.63
CA ARG A 81 -9.06 -4.92 7.52
C ARG A 81 -7.92 -5.62 6.79
N ILE A 82 -7.39 -4.97 5.76
CA ILE A 82 -6.33 -5.50 4.90
C ILE A 82 -4.98 -5.03 5.44
N ALA A 83 -4.06 -5.95 5.70
CA ALA A 83 -2.66 -5.61 5.96
C ALA A 83 -2.02 -5.16 4.65
N LEU A 84 -1.64 -3.88 4.58
CA LEU A 84 -1.10 -3.26 3.40
C LEU A 84 0.43 -3.35 3.45
N SER A 85 1.00 -4.00 2.44
CA SER A 85 2.45 -4.04 2.25
C SER A 85 2.85 -2.84 1.39
N LEU A 86 3.69 -1.97 1.92
CA LEU A 86 4.27 -0.87 1.17
C LEU A 86 5.52 -1.42 0.50
N GLU A 87 5.42 -2.09 -0.65
CA GLU A 87 6.64 -2.51 -1.33
C GLU A 87 7.47 -1.26 -1.67
N GLY A 88 8.71 -1.22 -1.20
CA GLY A 88 9.72 -0.35 -1.76
C GLY A 88 9.90 -0.76 -3.21
N THR A 89 9.71 0.17 -4.15
CA THR A 89 9.94 -0.06 -5.58
C THR A 89 11.30 -0.71 -5.78
N SER A 90 11.33 -2.03 -5.96
CA SER A 90 12.50 -2.78 -6.41
C SER A 90 12.05 -3.70 -7.51
N HIS A 91 12.26 -3.18 -8.72
CA HIS A 91 12.45 -3.91 -9.97
C HIS A 91 11.41 -4.96 -10.37
N SER A 92 10.77 -4.67 -11.52
CA SER A 92 10.46 -5.71 -12.51
C SER A 92 11.63 -6.70 -12.61
N MET A 93 11.46 -7.92 -12.12
CA MET A 93 12.12 -9.07 -12.71
C MET A 93 11.11 -9.71 -13.66
N SER A 94 11.23 -9.33 -14.93
CA SER A 94 10.88 -10.22 -16.03
C SER A 94 11.82 -11.43 -15.96
N LEU A 95 11.28 -12.59 -15.64
CA LEU A 95 11.84 -13.92 -15.87
C LEU A 95 10.62 -14.82 -16.13
N GLU A 96 10.48 -15.59 -17.20
CA GLU A 96 11.45 -15.99 -18.21
C GLU A 96 10.70 -16.48 -19.45
N ALA A 97 11.30 -16.25 -20.62
CA ALA A 97 10.88 -16.82 -21.89
C ALA A 97 11.11 -18.33 -21.90
N GLY A 98 10.12 -19.08 -22.39
CA GLY A 98 10.21 -20.52 -22.60
C GLY A 98 9.54 -20.98 -23.89
N GLN A 99 9.72 -20.24 -25.00
CA GLN A 99 9.41 -20.74 -26.34
C GLN A 99 10.70 -20.82 -27.16
N ARG A 100 11.26 -22.04 -27.26
CA ARG A 100 12.02 -22.52 -28.43
C ARG A 100 11.88 -24.04 -28.54
N THR A 101 10.99 -24.45 -29.44
CA THR A 101 11.22 -25.43 -30.52
C THR A 101 12.20 -26.57 -30.25
N THR A 102 11.67 -27.80 -30.28
CA THR A 102 12.24 -28.88 -31.11
C THR A 102 11.10 -29.69 -31.70
N ASP A 103 10.86 -29.42 -32.98
CA ASP A 103 10.26 -30.34 -33.95
C ASP A 103 11.33 -31.38 -34.32
N SER A 104 11.01 -32.67 -34.19
CA SER A 104 11.62 -33.81 -34.90
C SER A 104 10.75 -35.06 -34.72
#